data_AF-A0A355IIY0-F1
#
_entry.id   AF-A0A355IIY0-F1
#
_cell.length_a   1.000
_cell.length_b   1.000
_cell.length_c   1.000
_cell.angle_alpha   90.00
_cell.angle_beta   90.00
_cell.angle_gamma   90.00
#
_symmetry.space_group_name_H-M   'P 1'
#
loop_
_entity.id
_entity.type
_entity.pdbx_description
1 polymer ?
#
loop_
_entity_poly.entity_id
_entity_poly.type
_entity_poly.pdbx_seq_one_letter_code
_entity_poly.pdbx_strand_id
1 'polypeptide(L)'
;FVPFGSFVTADHTPYHGHIQWSIASMSILVGVVGILIATLMYRKANDKPDKVAAAVKGLYKASYNKFWFDEGWLFVTKQILFKRVSAPIAWFDRHIIDGFMNLLASVTNTVSRRIKGVQSGELQDYVWAFYMGTMVIVVLVILL
;
A
#
# COMPACT_ATOMS: atom_id res chain seq x y z
N PHE A 1 -11.02 -33.88 -31.63
CA PHE A 1 -11.10 -34.03 -30.17
C PHE A 1 -10.12 -35.13 -29.78
N VAL A 2 -9.01 -34.78 -29.12
CA VAL A 2 -8.08 -35.79 -28.58
C VAL A 2 -8.58 -36.12 -27.16
N PRO A 3 -8.85 -37.40 -26.81
CA PRO A 3 -9.48 -37.76 -25.55
C PRO A 3 -8.48 -37.74 -24.39
N PHE A 4 -7.83 -36.59 -24.14
CA PHE A 4 -6.85 -36.45 -23.06
C PHE A 4 -7.45 -36.78 -21.67
N GLY A 5 -8.73 -36.48 -21.46
CA GLY A 5 -9.45 -36.75 -20.21
C GLY A 5 -9.73 -38.22 -19.92
N SER A 6 -9.50 -39.15 -20.86
CA SER A 6 -9.54 -40.59 -20.56
C SER A 6 -8.18 -41.14 -20.12
N PHE A 7 -7.10 -40.45 -20.41
CA PHE A 7 -5.73 -40.91 -20.13
C PHE A 7 -5.11 -40.19 -18.93
N VAL A 8 -5.56 -38.98 -18.59
CA VAL A 8 -5.05 -38.19 -17.46
C VAL A 8 -6.24 -37.70 -16.63
N THR A 9 -6.63 -38.48 -15.62
CA THR A 9 -7.64 -38.12 -14.62
C THR A 9 -7.08 -38.31 -13.22
N ALA A 10 -7.34 -37.35 -12.33
CA ALA A 10 -6.86 -37.37 -10.94
C ALA A 10 -7.37 -38.59 -10.15
N ASP A 11 -8.50 -39.13 -10.58
CA ASP A 11 -9.24 -40.18 -9.86
C ASP A 11 -9.13 -41.56 -10.55
N HIS A 12 -8.27 -41.69 -11.57
CA HIS A 12 -8.08 -42.90 -12.39
C HIS A 12 -9.35 -43.49 -13.05
N THR A 13 -10.44 -42.74 -13.09
CA THR A 13 -11.68 -43.11 -13.79
C THR A 13 -11.81 -42.35 -15.11
N PRO A 14 -12.40 -42.94 -16.17
CA PRO A 14 -12.57 -42.25 -17.44
C PRO A 14 -13.57 -41.07 -17.31
N TYR A 15 -13.09 -39.84 -17.49
CA TYR A 15 -13.96 -38.65 -17.48
C TYR A 15 -14.49 -38.36 -18.88
N HIS A 16 -15.77 -38.64 -19.10
CA HIS A 16 -16.48 -38.25 -20.31
C HIS A 16 -17.19 -36.91 -20.08
N GLY A 17 -16.56 -35.83 -20.53
CA GLY A 17 -17.19 -34.50 -20.58
C GLY A 17 -18.33 -34.50 -21.60
N HIS A 18 -19.56 -34.76 -21.14
CA HIS A 18 -20.75 -34.67 -21.97
C HIS A 18 -21.33 -33.26 -21.90
N ILE A 19 -21.57 -32.66 -23.06
CA ILE A 19 -22.36 -31.42 -23.13
C ILE A 19 -23.77 -31.78 -22.69
N GLN A 20 -24.18 -31.24 -21.55
CA GLN A 20 -25.56 -31.31 -21.11
C GLN A 20 -26.36 -30.31 -21.95
N TRP A 21 -26.85 -30.79 -23.09
CA TRP A 21 -27.59 -29.98 -24.07
C TRP A 21 -28.79 -29.25 -23.46
N SER A 22 -29.39 -29.78 -22.40
CA SER A 22 -30.46 -29.11 -21.66
C SER A 22 -30.00 -27.78 -21.05
N ILE A 23 -28.87 -27.77 -20.33
CA ILE A 23 -28.34 -26.55 -19.69
C ILE A 23 -27.81 -25.60 -20.77
N ALA A 24 -27.06 -26.14 -21.75
CA ALA A 24 -26.47 -25.33 -22.82
C ALA A 24 -27.54 -24.61 -23.65
N SER A 25 -28.60 -25.32 -24.06
CA SER A 25 -29.70 -24.70 -24.82
C SER A 25 -30.46 -23.67 -24.01
N MET A 26 -30.69 -23.93 -22.71
CA MET A 26 -31.36 -22.98 -21.81
C MET A 26 -30.54 -21.69 -21.64
N SER A 27 -29.23 -21.78 -21.45
CA SER A 27 -28.36 -20.60 -21.33
C SER A 27 -28.33 -19.76 -22.61
N ILE A 28 -28.27 -20.41 -23.77
CA ILE A 28 -28.32 -19.73 -25.07
C ILE A 28 -29.67 -19.02 -25.24
N LEU A 29 -30.78 -19.70 -24.94
CA LEU A 29 -32.12 -19.11 -25.02
C LEU A 29 -32.25 -17.87 -24.12
N VAL A 30 -31.84 -17.97 -22.85
CA VAL A 30 -31.90 -16.84 -21.91
C VAL A 30 -31.04 -15.67 -22.39
N GLY A 31 -29.83 -15.94 -22.91
CA GLY A 31 -28.95 -14.92 -23.48
C GLY A 31 -29.57 -14.21 -24.68
N VAL A 32 -30.14 -14.97 -25.63
CA VAL A 32 -30.82 -14.42 -26.82
C VAL A 32 -32.03 -13.58 -26.43
N VAL A 33 -32.84 -14.04 -25.47
CA VAL A 33 -33.98 -13.27 -24.95
C VAL A 33 -33.52 -11.97 -24.30
N GLY A 34 -32.43 -12.00 -23.51
CA GLY A 34 -31.85 -10.80 -22.90
C GLY A 34 -31.40 -9.76 -23.95
N ILE A 35 -30.72 -10.22 -25.01
CA ILE A 35 -30.28 -9.35 -26.12
C ILE A 35 -31.49 -8.77 -26.85
N LEU A 36 -32.53 -9.57 -27.10
CA LEU A 36 -33.76 -9.10 -27.74
C LEU A 36 -34.45 -8.02 -26.92
N ILE A 37 -34.58 -8.20 -25.60
CA ILE A 37 -35.17 -7.21 -24.68
C ILE A 37 -34.34 -5.92 -24.71
N ALA A 38 -33.02 -6.01 -24.58
CA ALA A 38 -32.13 -4.84 -24.64
C ALA A 38 -32.23 -4.12 -25.98
N THR A 39 -32.29 -4.86 -27.09
CA THR A 39 -32.43 -4.29 -28.44
C THR A 39 -33.76 -3.56 -28.59
N LEU A 40 -34.87 -4.12 -28.11
CA LEU A 40 -36.18 -3.46 -28.15
C LEU A 40 -36.26 -2.21 -27.27
N MET A 41 -35.48 -2.16 -26.18
CA MET A 41 -35.42 -1.02 -25.27
C MET A 41 -34.52 0.11 -25.78
N TYR A 42 -33.39 -0.20 -26.41
CA TYR A 42 -32.33 0.78 -26.70
C TYR A 42 -32.04 1.03 -28.19
N ARG A 43 -32.55 0.22 -29.13
CA ARG A 43 -32.26 0.40 -30.57
C ARG A 43 -32.81 1.71 -31.15
N LYS A 44 -33.91 2.23 -30.61
CA LYS A 44 -34.51 3.52 -30.99
C LYS A 44 -34.83 4.30 -29.73
N ALA A 45 -34.66 5.62 -29.78
CA ALA A 45 -35.08 6.51 -28.71
C ALA A 45 -36.55 6.27 -28.37
N ASN A 46 -36.84 6.00 -27.10
CA ASN A 46 -38.17 5.66 -26.61
C ASN A 46 -38.22 5.84 -25.08
N ASP A 47 -39.41 6.02 -24.52
CA ASP A 47 -39.61 6.27 -23.08
C ASP A 47 -39.68 4.99 -22.24
N LYS A 48 -39.54 3.82 -22.87
CA LYS A 48 -39.65 2.50 -22.21
C LYS A 48 -38.59 2.29 -21.11
N PRO A 49 -37.29 2.60 -21.33
CA PRO A 49 -36.27 2.47 -20.29
C PRO A 49 -36.57 3.35 -19.08
N ASP A 50 -37.06 4.58 -19.30
CA ASP A 50 -37.38 5.53 -18.24
C ASP A 50 -38.57 5.07 -17.39
N LYS A 51 -39.60 4.48 -18.02
CA LYS A 51 -40.73 3.89 -17.29
C LYS A 51 -40.31 2.72 -16.41
N VAL A 52 -39.39 1.87 -16.90
CA VAL A 52 -38.83 0.78 -16.11
C VAL A 52 -38.00 1.33 -14.95
N ALA A 53 -37.13 2.31 -15.20
CA ALA A 53 -36.34 2.98 -14.16
C ALA A 53 -37.24 3.65 -13.10
N ALA A 54 -38.37 4.23 -13.52
CA ALA A 54 -39.35 4.84 -12.62
C ALA A 54 -40.12 3.79 -11.76
N ALA A 55 -40.34 2.58 -12.29
CA ALA A 55 -40.97 1.49 -11.56
C ALA A 55 -40.02 0.87 -10.51
N VAL A 56 -38.73 0.76 -10.83
CA VAL A 56 -37.70 0.20 -9.92
C VAL A 56 -36.70 1.23 -9.41
N LYS A 57 -37.19 2.41 -9.00
CA LYS A 57 -36.35 3.54 -8.54
C LYS A 57 -35.26 3.15 -7.53
N GLY A 58 -35.57 2.26 -6.59
CA GLY A 58 -34.60 1.80 -5.57
C GLY A 58 -33.42 1.05 -6.19
N LEU A 59 -33.70 0.02 -7.00
CA LEU A 59 -32.67 -0.76 -7.69
C LEU A 59 -31.93 0.05 -8.74
N TYR A 60 -32.65 0.92 -9.46
CA TYR A 60 -32.05 1.85 -10.41
C TYR A 60 -31.07 2.79 -9.71
N LYS A 61 -31.48 3.42 -8.59
CA LYS A 61 -30.61 4.29 -7.80
C LYS A 61 -29.41 3.54 -7.21
N ALA A 62 -29.61 2.30 -6.75
CA ALA A 62 -28.54 1.47 -6.24
C ALA A 62 -27.52 1.13 -7.35
N SER A 63 -27.99 0.62 -8.51
CA SER A 63 -27.11 0.33 -9.65
C SER A 63 -26.43 1.58 -10.21
N TYR A 64 -27.15 2.72 -10.24
CA TYR A 64 -26.63 4.00 -10.70
C TYR A 64 -25.48 4.50 -9.82
N ASN A 65 -25.62 4.37 -8.49
CA ASN A 65 -24.56 4.68 -7.53
C ASN A 65 -23.55 3.54 -7.35
N LYS A 66 -23.49 2.56 -8.28
CA LYS A 66 -22.60 1.40 -8.20
C LYS A 66 -22.65 0.68 -6.84
N PHE A 67 -23.85 0.60 -6.27
CA PHE A 67 -24.13 0.03 -4.94
C PHE A 67 -23.34 0.68 -3.79
N TRP A 68 -22.92 1.94 -3.94
CA TRP A 68 -22.14 2.69 -2.95
C TRP A 68 -20.79 2.05 -2.58
N PHE A 69 -20.28 1.11 -3.39
CA PHE A 69 -19.00 0.47 -3.13
C PHE A 69 -17.84 1.47 -3.18
N ASP A 70 -17.87 2.41 -4.14
CA ASP A 70 -16.85 3.44 -4.30
C ASP A 70 -16.79 4.35 -3.06
N GLU A 71 -17.95 4.78 -2.56
CA GLU A 71 -18.09 5.62 -1.36
C GLU A 71 -17.63 4.90 -0.10
N GLY A 72 -17.99 3.62 0.03
CA GLY A 72 -17.51 2.76 1.12
C GLY A 72 -15.98 2.61 1.09
N TRP A 73 -15.42 2.36 -0.09
CA TRP A 73 -13.98 2.26 -0.28
C TRP A 73 -13.26 3.56 0.06
N LEU A 74 -13.77 4.70 -0.42
CA LEU A 74 -13.25 6.03 -0.11
C LEU A 74 -13.36 6.36 1.37
N PHE A 75 -14.42 5.93 2.05
CA PHE A 75 -14.57 6.09 3.49
C PHE A 75 -13.49 5.32 4.25
N VAL A 76 -13.32 4.03 3.95
CA VAL A 76 -12.31 3.19 4.61
C VAL A 76 -10.91 3.74 4.37
N THR A 77 -10.55 4.02 3.13
CA THR A 77 -9.21 4.50 2.79
C THR A 77 -8.94 5.90 3.36
N LYS A 78 -9.82 6.88 3.11
CA LYS A 78 -9.53 8.27 3.50
C LYS A 78 -9.82 8.55 4.96
N GLN A 79 -10.92 8.04 5.53
CA GLN A 79 -11.30 8.38 6.90
C GLN A 79 -10.65 7.45 7.92
N ILE A 80 -10.49 6.16 7.60
CA ILE A 80 -9.89 5.21 8.54
C ILE A 80 -8.38 5.18 8.31
N LEU A 81 -7.92 4.74 7.15
CA LEU A 81 -6.49 4.48 6.92
C LEU A 81 -5.65 5.76 7.00
N PHE A 82 -6.00 6.80 6.23
CA PHE A 82 -5.17 8.02 6.21
C PHE A 82 -5.30 8.85 7.48
N LYS A 83 -6.52 9.14 7.94
CA LYS A 83 -6.71 10.02 9.09
C LYS A 83 -6.43 9.35 10.44
N ARG A 84 -6.81 8.09 10.63
CA ARG A 84 -6.68 7.43 11.95
C ARG A 84 -5.42 6.60 12.10
N VAL A 85 -4.85 6.08 11.02
CA VAL A 85 -3.64 5.23 11.09
C VAL A 85 -2.42 6.00 10.62
N SER A 86 -2.46 6.55 9.41
CA SER A 86 -1.28 7.17 8.80
C SER A 86 -0.91 8.50 9.47
N ALA A 87 -1.90 9.33 9.83
CA ALA A 87 -1.61 10.64 10.43
C ALA A 87 -0.91 10.56 11.80
N PRO A 88 -1.30 9.68 12.75
CA PRO A 88 -0.55 9.51 13.99
C PRO A 88 0.87 8.98 13.78
N ILE A 89 1.06 8.02 12.88
CA ILE A 89 2.38 7.47 12.55
C ILE A 89 3.28 8.57 11.95
N ALA A 90 2.75 9.33 11.00
CA ALA A 90 3.48 10.45 10.40
C ALA A 90 3.74 11.61 11.38
N TRP A 91 2.90 11.77 12.39
CA TRP A 91 3.17 12.71 13.48
C TRP A 91 4.31 12.21 14.37
N PHE A 92 4.28 10.92 14.74
CA PHE A 92 5.32 10.29 15.57
C PHE A 92 6.70 10.37 14.90
N ASP A 93 6.79 10.01 13.62
CA ASP A 93 8.04 10.08 12.86
C ASP A 93 8.62 11.51 12.85
N ARG A 94 7.81 12.49 12.47
CA ARG A 94 8.23 13.90 12.38
C ARG A 94 8.55 14.59 13.71
N HIS A 95 8.02 14.11 14.82
CA HIS A 95 8.24 14.77 16.12
C HIS A 95 9.25 14.01 16.98
N ILE A 96 9.15 12.68 17.01
CA ILE A 96 9.97 11.85 17.87
C ILE A 96 11.24 11.44 17.15
N ILE A 97 11.13 10.87 15.94
CA ILE A 97 12.30 10.35 15.22
C ILE A 97 13.15 11.51 14.70
N ASP A 98 12.55 12.44 13.97
CA ASP A 98 13.25 13.64 13.49
C ASP A 98 13.78 14.50 14.65
N GLY A 99 12.99 14.64 15.72
CA GLY A 99 13.40 15.37 16.92
C GLY A 99 14.63 14.75 17.59
N PHE A 100 14.67 13.42 17.69
CA PHE A 100 15.81 12.69 18.21
C PHE A 100 17.06 12.88 17.34
N MET A 101 16.92 12.79 16.01
CA MET A 101 18.05 13.02 15.09
C MET A 101 18.60 14.45 15.18
N ASN A 102 17.72 15.44 15.24
CA ASN A 102 18.11 16.84 15.43
C ASN A 102 18.83 17.06 16.78
N LEU A 103 18.38 16.40 17.83
CA LEU A 103 19.02 16.45 19.14
C LEU A 103 20.44 15.88 19.08
N LEU A 104 20.62 14.70 18.47
CA LEU A 104 21.94 14.11 18.28
C LEU A 104 22.87 15.04 17.51
N ALA A 105 22.40 15.61 16.39
CA ALA A 105 23.17 16.57 15.61
C ALA A 105 23.56 17.81 16.43
N SER A 106 22.62 18.34 17.24
CA SER A 106 22.86 19.48 18.12
C SER A 106 23.91 19.18 19.18
N VAL A 107 23.83 18.00 19.82
CA VAL A 107 24.80 17.55 20.83
C VAL A 107 26.18 17.42 20.20
N THR A 108 26.31 16.70 19.08
CA THR A 108 27.60 16.52 18.39
C THR A 108 28.19 17.86 17.96
N ASN A 109 27.40 18.77 17.41
CA ASN A 109 27.88 20.10 17.04
C ASN A 109 28.31 20.93 18.25
N THR A 110 27.57 20.82 19.37
CA THR A 110 27.93 21.53 20.61
C THR A 110 29.24 21.01 21.19
N VAL A 111 29.41 19.69 21.23
CA VAL A 111 30.66 19.06 21.67
C VAL A 111 31.82 19.46 20.75
N SER A 112 31.62 19.40 19.43
CA SER A 112 32.62 19.83 18.45
C SER A 112 33.05 21.29 18.66
N ARG A 113 32.10 22.21 18.84
CA ARG A 113 32.40 23.63 19.12
C ARG A 113 33.17 23.82 20.43
N ARG A 114 32.86 23.05 21.48
CA ARG A 114 33.58 23.10 22.76
C ARG A 114 35.01 22.57 22.63
N ILE A 115 35.22 21.48 21.90
CA ILE A 115 36.53 20.86 21.72
C ILE A 115 37.39 21.63 20.71
N LYS A 116 36.79 22.33 19.74
CA LYS A 116 37.51 23.08 18.71
C LYS A 116 38.52 24.09 19.29
N GLY A 117 38.23 24.67 20.45
CA GLY A 117 39.14 25.59 21.14
C GLY A 117 40.43 24.95 21.68
N VAL A 118 40.50 23.62 21.75
CA VAL A 118 41.73 22.89 22.12
C VAL A 118 42.80 23.00 21.03
N GLN A 119 42.41 23.30 19.78
CA GLN A 119 43.34 23.56 18.68
C GLN A 119 43.46 25.07 18.45
N SER A 120 44.49 25.70 19.04
CA SER A 120 44.79 27.12 18.88
C SER A 120 45.37 27.46 17.51
N GLY A 121 46.01 26.49 16.84
CA GLY A 121 46.73 26.68 15.58
C GLY A 121 48.17 27.18 15.75
N GLU A 122 48.63 27.41 16.98
CA GLU A 122 50.01 27.78 17.27
C GLU A 122 50.90 26.56 17.48
N LEU A 123 52.07 26.53 16.85
CA LEU A 123 53.01 25.39 16.92
C LEU A 123 53.39 25.04 18.37
N GLN A 124 53.47 26.05 19.25
CA GLN A 124 53.90 25.90 20.64
C GLN A 124 52.97 25.00 21.46
N ASP A 125 51.65 25.11 21.27
CA ASP A 125 50.67 24.31 22.02
C ASP A 125 50.75 22.82 21.67
N TYR A 126 51.03 22.50 20.41
CA TYR A 126 51.25 21.11 19.98
C TYR A 126 52.54 20.53 20.57
N VAL A 127 53.61 21.34 20.67
CA VAL A 127 54.87 20.93 21.28
C VAL A 127 54.68 20.63 22.77
N TRP A 128 53.95 21.49 23.50
CA TRP A 128 53.62 21.25 24.91
C TRP A 128 52.78 19.98 25.12
N ALA A 129 51.77 19.77 24.27
CA ALA A 129 50.94 18.56 24.32
C ALA A 129 51.77 17.29 24.10
N PHE A 130 52.70 17.30 23.14
CA PHE A 130 53.59 16.17 22.85
C PHE A 130 54.54 15.87 24.03
N TYR A 131 55.16 16.90 24.59
CA TYR A 131 56.07 16.73 25.73
C TYR A 131 55.34 16.18 26.97
N MET A 132 54.18 16.76 27.31
CA MET A 132 53.34 16.29 28.42
C MET A 132 52.86 14.85 28.20
N GLY A 133 52.40 14.52 26.99
CA GLY A 133 51.97 13.16 26.65
C GLY A 133 53.09 12.14 26.81
N THR A 134 54.31 12.48 26.36
CA THR A 134 55.48 11.61 26.48
C THR A 134 55.87 11.40 27.95
N MET A 135 55.89 12.45 28.77
CA MET A 135 56.16 12.33 30.20
C MET A 135 55.15 11.44 30.93
N VAL A 136 53.85 11.61 30.64
CA VAL A 136 52.79 10.78 31.24
C VAL A 136 52.97 9.31 30.88
N ILE A 137 53.28 9.00 29.62
CA ILE A 137 53.52 7.62 29.18
C ILE A 137 54.73 7.02 29.89
N VAL A 138 55.85 7.75 29.98
CA VAL A 138 57.07 7.27 30.66
C VAL A 138 56.79 6.97 32.13
N VAL A 139 56.07 7.86 32.83
CA VAL A 139 55.70 7.65 34.24
C VAL A 139 54.77 6.45 34.39
N LEU A 140 53.75 6.30 33.53
CA LEU A 140 52.86 5.15 33.56
C LEU A 140 53.62 3.84 33.32
N VAL A 141 54.59 3.82 32.41
CA VAL A 141 55.42 2.64 32.13
C VAL A 141 56.35 2.29 33.29
N ILE A 142 56.85 3.28 34.03
CA ILE A 142 57.70 3.05 35.20
C ILE A 142 56.88 2.57 36.41
N LEU A 143 55.63 3.00 36.52
CA LEU A 143 54.72 2.64 37.63
C LEU A 143 54.02 1.29 37.44
N LEU A 144 53.87 0.83 36.19
CA LEU A 144 53.36 -0.50 35.82
C LEU A 144 54.45 -1.56 35.90
#